data_AF-A0A3C1ZJZ4-F1
#
_entry.id   AF-A0A3C1ZJZ4-F1
#
_cell.length_a   1.000
_cell.length_b   1.000
_cell.length_c   1.000
_cell.angle_alpha   90.00
_cell.angle_beta   90.00
_cell.angle_gamma   90.00
#
_symmetry.space_group_name_H-M   'P 1'
#
loop_
_entity.id
_entity.type
_entity.pdbx_description
1 polymer ?
#
loop_
_entity_poly.entity_id
_entity_poly.type
_entity_poly.pdbx_seq_one_letter_code
_entity_poly.pdbx_strand_id
1 'polypeptide(L)'
;MDNGVEVLLPMVASLHRGARILWLRTPPRYESKELGACLARASANLGRRVACVGSTDLTHYGPAYGFTPMGLGEKAERWVSGTNDKAFIDALLEMNCELALTRAVKKDAACSSGAAIAALGFALESGASSAKLLGYSTSLDLRPDDSFVGYAAIVFV
;
A
#
# COMPACT_ATOMS: atom_id res chain seq x y z
N MET A 1 -9.52 -15.96 -7.62
CA MET A 1 -9.75 -14.78 -6.77
C MET A 1 -8.38 -14.24 -6.38
N ASP A 2 -8.21 -12.92 -6.37
CA ASP A 2 -6.97 -12.25 -5.94
C ASP A 2 -7.01 -12.12 -4.41
N ASN A 3 -5.97 -12.62 -3.72
CA ASN A 3 -5.92 -12.66 -2.26
C ASN A 3 -5.88 -11.26 -1.62
N GLY A 4 -5.37 -10.25 -2.33
CA GLY A 4 -5.20 -8.89 -1.80
C GLY A 4 -6.53 -8.18 -1.50
N VAL A 5 -7.63 -8.60 -2.12
CA VAL A 5 -8.94 -7.97 -1.92
C VAL A 5 -9.86 -8.82 -1.03
N GLU A 6 -9.66 -10.15 -1.01
CA GLU A 6 -10.40 -11.06 -0.13
C GLU A 6 -10.21 -10.71 1.35
N VAL A 7 -9.00 -10.31 1.75
CA VAL A 7 -8.67 -9.93 3.13
C VAL A 7 -9.40 -8.65 3.57
N LEU A 8 -9.70 -7.74 2.65
CA LEU A 8 -10.37 -6.47 2.98
C LEU A 8 -11.90 -6.63 3.12
N LEU A 9 -12.49 -7.67 2.53
CA LEU A 9 -13.94 -7.89 2.55
C LEU A 9 -14.54 -7.97 3.96
N PRO A 10 -14.00 -8.79 4.87
CA PRO A 10 -14.52 -8.87 6.23
C PRO A 10 -14.41 -7.54 6.99
N MET A 11 -13.32 -6.79 6.76
CA MET A 11 -13.11 -5.49 7.41
C MET A 11 -14.15 -4.48 6.94
N VAL A 12 -14.40 -4.38 5.63
CA VAL A 12 -15.43 -3.51 5.06
C VAL A 12 -16.82 -3.91 5.54
N ALA A 13 -17.14 -5.21 5.54
CA ALA A 13 -18.42 -5.72 6.02
C ALA A 13 -18.66 -5.42 7.51
N SER A 14 -17.60 -5.50 8.33
CA SER A 14 -17.65 -5.19 9.76
C SER A 14 -17.91 -3.70 10.02
N LEU A 15 -17.16 -2.83 9.33
CA LEU A 15 -17.23 -1.37 9.53
C LEU A 15 -18.47 -0.74 8.86
N HIS A 16 -18.87 -1.24 7.69
CA HIS A 16 -19.94 -0.69 6.88
C HIS A 16 -20.74 -1.79 6.17
N ARG A 17 -21.63 -2.47 6.92
CA ARG A 17 -22.48 -3.60 6.45
C ARG A 17 -23.31 -3.34 5.17
N GLY A 18 -23.53 -2.08 4.77
CA GLY A 18 -24.27 -1.71 3.56
C GLY A 18 -23.41 -1.12 2.43
N ALA A 19 -22.08 -1.12 2.56
CA ALA A 19 -21.20 -0.57 1.55
C ALA A 19 -21.27 -1.41 0.25
N ARG A 20 -21.44 -0.73 -0.88
CA ARG A 20 -21.24 -1.34 -2.21
C ARG A 20 -19.77 -1.26 -2.56
N ILE A 21 -19.23 -2.33 -3.13
CA ILE A 21 -17.79 -2.44 -3.38
C ILE A 21 -17.52 -2.48 -4.88
N LEU A 22 -16.58 -1.64 -5.33
CA LEU A 22 -16.00 -1.67 -6.66
C LEU A 22 -14.56 -2.16 -6.56
N TRP A 23 -14.20 -3.15 -7.36
CA TRP A 23 -12.92 -3.84 -7.31
C TRP A 23 -12.15 -3.55 -8.58
N LEU A 24 -10.93 -3.06 -8.43
CA LEU A 24 -10.07 -2.69 -9.55
C LEU A 24 -8.67 -3.24 -9.32
N ARG A 25 -8.09 -3.83 -10.36
CA ARG A 25 -6.66 -4.15 -10.39
C ARG A 25 -5.90 -2.95 -10.93
N THR A 26 -4.82 -2.60 -10.25
CA THR A 26 -4.03 -1.41 -10.57
C THR A 26 -2.56 -1.83 -10.82
N PRO A 27 -2.03 -1.61 -12.03
CA PRO A 27 -0.64 -1.96 -12.31
C PRO A 27 0.32 -0.98 -11.61
N PRO A 28 1.57 -1.37 -11.31
CA PRO A 28 2.57 -0.47 -10.72
C PRO A 28 3.13 0.48 -11.79
N ARG A 29 2.32 1.42 -12.26
CA ARG A 29 2.65 2.39 -13.32
C ARG A 29 2.07 3.76 -12.99
N TYR A 30 2.55 4.78 -13.71
CA TYR A 30 2.15 6.16 -13.49
C TYR A 30 0.63 6.37 -13.63
N GLU A 31 -0.01 5.63 -14.54
CA GLU A 31 -1.45 5.67 -14.80
C GLU A 31 -2.30 5.29 -13.58
N SER A 32 -1.74 4.58 -12.59
CA SER A 32 -2.47 4.26 -11.36
C SER A 32 -2.81 5.50 -10.54
N LYS A 33 -1.96 6.54 -10.58
CA LYS A 33 -2.29 7.84 -9.97
C LYS A 33 -3.53 8.44 -10.64
N GLU A 34 -3.52 8.46 -11.96
CA GLU A 34 -4.61 9.04 -12.76
C GLU A 34 -5.92 8.26 -12.60
N LEU A 35 -5.85 6.93 -12.49
CA LEU A 35 -7.01 6.10 -12.16
C LEU A 35 -7.65 6.53 -10.83
N GLY A 36 -6.84 6.72 -9.78
CA GLY A 36 -7.31 7.22 -8.49
C GLY A 36 -8.01 8.57 -8.60
N ALA A 37 -7.37 9.52 -9.29
CA ALA A 37 -7.93 10.85 -9.51
C ALA A 37 -9.25 10.80 -10.32
N CYS A 38 -9.32 9.97 -11.36
CA CYS A 38 -10.55 9.74 -12.13
C CYS A 38 -11.69 9.22 -11.25
N LEU A 39 -11.39 8.29 -10.32
CA LEU A 39 -12.39 7.76 -9.39
C LEU A 39 -12.92 8.84 -8.43
N ALA A 40 -12.05 9.73 -7.93
CA ALA A 40 -12.46 10.84 -7.08
C ALA A 40 -13.38 11.82 -7.84
N ARG A 41 -12.98 12.23 -9.05
CA ARG A 41 -13.82 13.09 -9.91
C ARG A 41 -15.17 12.44 -10.25
N ALA A 42 -15.16 11.15 -10.60
CA ALA A 42 -16.39 10.40 -10.87
C ALA A 42 -17.29 10.33 -9.64
N SER A 43 -16.73 10.11 -8.46
CA SER A 43 -17.47 10.10 -7.20
C SER A 43 -18.15 11.45 -6.93
N ALA A 44 -17.42 12.56 -7.13
CA ALA A 44 -17.95 13.91 -6.97
C ALA A 44 -19.08 14.20 -7.98
N ASN A 45 -18.84 13.92 -9.27
CA ASN A 45 -19.82 14.14 -10.34
C ASN A 45 -21.12 13.34 -10.14
N LEU A 46 -21.02 12.13 -9.55
CA LEU A 46 -22.17 11.27 -9.26
C LEU A 46 -22.83 11.57 -7.90
N GLY A 47 -22.31 12.53 -7.13
CA GLY A 47 -22.78 12.83 -5.77
C GLY A 47 -22.68 11.63 -4.83
N ARG A 48 -21.66 10.78 -5.01
CA ARG A 48 -21.46 9.56 -4.19
C ARG A 48 -20.41 9.83 -3.12
N ARG A 49 -20.64 9.25 -1.94
CA ARG A 49 -19.63 9.14 -0.88
C ARG A 49 -18.86 7.86 -1.11
N VAL A 50 -17.57 7.97 -1.42
CA VAL A 50 -16.68 6.85 -1.72
C VAL A 50 -15.46 6.94 -0.83
N ALA A 51 -15.07 5.82 -0.25
CA ALA A 51 -13.75 5.64 0.35
C ALA A 51 -12.90 4.77 -0.60
N CYS A 52 -11.63 5.11 -0.75
CA CYS A 52 -10.69 4.35 -1.56
C CYS A 52 -9.68 3.64 -0.65
N VAL A 53 -9.45 2.34 -0.89
CA VAL A 53 -8.49 1.53 -0.14
C VAL A 53 -7.50 0.93 -1.12
N GLY A 54 -6.22 1.25 -0.94
CA GLY A 54 -5.11 0.65 -1.68
C GLY A 54 -4.57 -0.55 -0.91
N SER A 55 -4.77 -1.76 -1.42
CA SER A 55 -4.25 -2.98 -0.79
C SER A 55 -2.85 -3.30 -1.29
N THR A 56 -1.86 -3.35 -0.38
CA THR A 56 -0.51 -3.83 -0.68
C THR A 56 0.19 -4.26 0.60
N ASP A 57 0.95 -5.35 0.51
CA ASP A 57 2.02 -5.64 1.46
C ASP A 57 3.28 -4.89 1.04
N LEU A 58 4.25 -4.78 1.96
CA LEU A 58 5.55 -4.14 1.71
C LEU A 58 6.58 -5.18 1.24
N THR A 59 7.84 -5.09 1.69
CA THR A 59 8.89 -5.98 1.23
C THR A 59 8.58 -7.43 1.60
N HIS A 60 8.57 -8.31 0.60
CA HIS A 60 8.59 -9.76 0.78
C HIS A 60 10.06 -10.21 0.82
N TYR A 61 10.63 -10.33 2.03
CA TYR A 61 12.05 -10.60 2.23
C TYR A 61 12.31 -12.05 2.61
N GLY A 62 13.38 -12.65 2.08
CA GLY A 62 13.88 -13.94 2.50
C GLY A 62 13.93 -14.99 1.40
N PRO A 63 14.45 -16.20 1.71
CA PRO A 63 14.63 -17.28 0.75
C PRO A 63 13.33 -17.70 0.05
N ALA A 64 12.18 -17.65 0.74
CA ALA A 64 10.88 -18.02 0.16
C ALA A 64 10.43 -17.09 -0.97
N TYR A 65 10.97 -15.87 -1.01
CA TYR A 65 10.66 -14.86 -2.03
C TYR A 65 11.81 -14.63 -3.01
N GLY A 66 12.94 -15.34 -2.84
CA GLY A 66 14.13 -15.14 -3.67
C GLY A 66 14.79 -13.77 -3.50
N PHE A 67 14.48 -13.05 -2.41
CA PHE A 67 14.94 -11.69 -2.18
C PHE A 67 15.73 -11.59 -0.87
N THR A 68 17.06 -11.70 -0.96
CA THR A 68 17.97 -11.66 0.20
C THR A 68 19.18 -10.74 -0.01
N PRO A 69 19.01 -9.49 -0.48
CA PRO A 69 20.14 -8.60 -0.82
C PRO A 69 21.06 -8.29 0.36
N MET A 70 20.59 -8.46 1.61
CA MET A 70 21.34 -8.15 2.83
C MET A 70 21.71 -9.38 3.66
N GLY A 71 21.49 -10.60 3.13
CA GLY A 71 21.63 -11.85 3.88
C GLY A 71 20.40 -12.17 4.73
N LEU A 72 20.57 -12.85 5.86
CA LEU A 72 19.50 -13.28 6.76
C LEU A 72 19.66 -12.66 8.16
N GLY A 73 18.64 -12.86 9.01
CA GLY A 73 18.63 -12.45 10.41
C GLY A 73 18.51 -10.95 10.62
N GLU A 74 18.92 -10.49 11.81
CA GLU A 74 18.67 -9.12 12.31
C GLU A 74 19.17 -8.00 11.37
N LYS A 75 20.25 -8.24 10.61
CA LYS A 75 20.75 -7.27 9.62
C LYS A 75 19.74 -7.08 8.48
N ALA A 76 19.12 -8.16 8.00
CA ALA A 76 18.10 -8.09 6.98
C ALA A 76 16.87 -7.34 7.49
N GLU A 77 16.39 -7.70 8.68
CA GLU A 77 15.24 -7.06 9.33
C GLU A 77 15.43 -5.55 9.52
N ARG A 78 16.59 -5.12 10.05
CA ARG A 78 16.92 -3.70 10.21
C ARG A 78 16.95 -2.95 8.89
N TRP A 79 17.44 -3.60 7.82
CA TRP A 79 17.48 -2.97 6.51
C TRP A 79 16.08 -2.89 5.87
N VAL A 80 15.27 -3.94 5.98
CA VAL A 80 13.90 -3.92 5.46
C VAL A 80 13.10 -2.82 6.14
N SER A 81 13.05 -2.83 7.47
CA SER A 81 12.25 -1.87 8.24
C SER A 81 12.81 -0.45 8.20
N GLY A 82 14.11 -0.28 8.40
CA GLY A 82 14.75 1.03 8.51
C GLY A 82 15.13 1.67 7.18
N THR A 83 15.13 0.92 6.08
CA THR A 83 15.56 1.44 4.76
C THR A 83 14.56 1.13 3.66
N ASN A 84 14.22 -0.14 3.41
CA ASN A 84 13.44 -0.51 2.22
C ASN A 84 11.97 -0.09 2.33
N ASP A 85 11.28 -0.62 3.34
CA ASP A 85 9.89 -0.31 3.64
C ASP A 85 9.74 1.18 3.97
N LYS A 86 10.62 1.69 4.83
CA LYS A 86 10.64 3.09 5.24
C LYS A 86 10.70 4.04 4.04
N ALA A 87 11.52 3.76 3.02
CA ALA A 87 11.60 4.63 1.85
C ALA A 87 10.29 4.69 1.05
N PHE A 88 9.53 3.59 0.97
CA PHE A 88 8.22 3.59 0.31
C PHE A 88 7.16 4.28 1.17
N ILE A 89 7.15 4.01 2.48
CA ILE A 89 6.25 4.66 3.44
C ILE A 89 6.47 6.18 3.44
N ASP A 90 7.72 6.64 3.57
CA ASP A 90 8.05 8.06 3.58
C ASP A 90 7.57 8.76 2.31
N ALA A 91 7.74 8.12 1.14
CA ALA A 91 7.25 8.68 -0.12
C ALA A 91 5.71 8.83 -0.17
N LEU A 92 4.97 7.88 0.43
CA LEU A 92 3.52 8.00 0.59
C LEU A 92 3.15 9.09 1.61
N LEU A 93 3.91 9.22 2.69
CA LEU A 93 3.70 10.24 3.71
C LEU A 93 3.99 11.66 3.20
N GLU A 94 4.97 11.80 2.31
CA GLU A 94 5.26 13.01 1.54
C GLU A 94 4.24 13.27 0.41
N MET A 95 3.25 12.39 0.26
CA MET A 95 2.21 12.44 -0.77
C MET A 95 2.78 12.51 -2.20
N ASN A 96 3.94 11.88 -2.42
CA ASN A 96 4.65 11.91 -3.70
C ASN A 96 4.49 10.58 -4.46
N CYS A 97 3.50 10.53 -5.37
CA CYS A 97 3.22 9.34 -6.17
C CYS A 97 4.40 8.86 -7.02
N GLU A 98 5.18 9.77 -7.61
CA GLU A 98 6.30 9.41 -8.49
C GLU A 98 7.45 8.79 -7.70
N LEU A 99 7.75 9.38 -6.54
CA LEU A 99 8.73 8.84 -5.62
C LEU A 99 8.28 7.47 -5.10
N ALA A 100 7.02 7.34 -4.65
CA ALA A 100 6.47 6.08 -4.14
C ALA A 100 6.56 4.97 -5.20
N LEU A 101 6.16 5.27 -6.45
CA LEU A 101 6.31 4.32 -7.57
C LEU A 101 7.76 3.92 -7.80
N THR A 102 8.67 4.90 -7.81
CA THR A 102 10.10 4.66 -8.01
C THR A 102 10.68 3.77 -6.92
N ARG A 103 10.30 4.00 -5.65
CA ARG A 103 10.75 3.20 -4.51
C ARG A 103 10.20 1.78 -4.57
N ALA A 104 8.91 1.62 -4.89
CA ALA A 104 8.32 0.29 -5.00
C ALA A 104 8.94 -0.55 -6.12
N VAL A 105 9.04 0.01 -7.35
CA VAL A 105 9.48 -0.77 -8.53
C VAL A 105 10.98 -1.02 -8.52
N LYS A 106 11.82 -0.05 -8.12
CA LYS A 106 13.28 -0.24 -8.16
C LYS A 106 13.84 -1.03 -6.98
N LYS A 107 13.06 -1.24 -5.93
CA LYS A 107 13.52 -1.84 -4.67
C LYS A 107 12.66 -2.99 -4.18
N ASP A 108 11.71 -3.46 -5.00
CA ASP A 108 10.75 -4.52 -4.65
C ASP A 108 10.10 -4.30 -3.28
N ALA A 109 9.79 -3.04 -2.97
CA ALA A 109 9.36 -2.62 -1.63
C ALA A 109 7.86 -2.82 -1.38
N ALA A 110 7.09 -3.22 -2.39
CA ALA A 110 5.65 -3.46 -2.27
C ALA A 110 5.13 -4.36 -3.41
N CYS A 111 4.24 -5.31 -3.08
CA CYS A 111 3.70 -6.27 -4.05
C CYS A 111 2.63 -5.67 -5.00
N SER A 112 1.89 -4.66 -4.54
CA SER A 112 0.80 -4.01 -5.28
C SER A 112 0.85 -2.49 -5.14
N SER A 113 2.02 -1.90 -5.40
CA SER A 113 2.24 -0.45 -5.26
C SER A 113 1.28 0.41 -6.08
N GLY A 114 0.79 -0.10 -7.23
CA GLY A 114 -0.26 0.56 -8.01
C GLY A 114 -1.53 0.85 -7.20
N ALA A 115 -1.91 -0.01 -6.26
CA ALA A 115 -3.10 0.19 -5.43
C ALA A 115 -2.90 1.30 -4.41
N ALA A 116 -1.72 1.33 -3.75
CA ALA A 116 -1.36 2.42 -2.85
C ALA A 116 -1.27 3.77 -3.60
N ILE A 117 -0.68 3.79 -4.80
CA ILE A 117 -0.58 4.99 -5.64
C ILE A 117 -1.96 5.46 -6.11
N ALA A 118 -2.87 4.55 -6.46
CA ALA A 118 -4.23 4.90 -6.82
C ALA A 118 -5.01 5.48 -5.64
N ALA A 119 -4.85 4.92 -4.43
CA ALA A 119 -5.46 5.47 -3.21
C ALA A 119 -4.91 6.87 -2.89
N LEU A 120 -3.61 7.09 -3.04
CA LEU A 120 -2.99 8.42 -2.88
C LEU A 120 -3.50 9.40 -3.95
N GLY A 121 -3.60 8.98 -5.21
CA GLY A 121 -4.14 9.81 -6.30
C GLY A 121 -5.60 10.20 -6.06
N PHE A 122 -6.43 9.26 -5.57
CA PHE A 122 -7.79 9.53 -5.16
C PHE A 122 -7.85 10.56 -4.02
N ALA A 123 -6.98 10.40 -3.02
CA ALA A 123 -6.95 11.29 -1.86
C ALA A 123 -6.54 12.72 -2.24
N LEU A 124 -5.49 12.88 -3.04
CA LEU A 124 -5.02 14.18 -3.55
C LEU A 124 -6.12 14.90 -4.33
N GLU A 125 -6.78 14.21 -5.27
CA GLU A 125 -7.89 14.79 -6.04
C GLU A 125 -9.10 15.12 -5.15
N SER A 126 -9.30 14.38 -4.06
CA SER A 126 -10.34 14.64 -3.07
C SER A 126 -9.97 15.78 -2.09
N GLY A 127 -8.80 16.39 -2.23
CA GLY A 127 -8.34 17.52 -1.41
C GLY A 127 -7.54 17.16 -0.16
N ALA A 128 -7.09 15.90 -0.02
CA ALA A 128 -6.18 15.54 1.06
C ALA A 128 -4.87 16.33 0.95
N SER A 129 -4.35 16.78 2.09
CA SER A 129 -3.17 17.66 2.16
C SER A 129 -2.08 17.12 3.08
N SER A 130 -2.36 16.03 3.78
CA SER A 130 -1.46 15.37 4.71
C SER A 130 -1.65 13.86 4.69
N ALA A 131 -0.68 13.15 5.26
CA ALA A 131 -0.73 11.71 5.43
C ALA A 131 -0.22 11.33 6.82
N LYS A 132 -0.73 10.23 7.38
CA LYS A 132 -0.33 9.73 8.69
C LYS A 132 -0.11 8.23 8.64
N LEU A 133 1.02 7.79 9.18
CA LEU A 133 1.29 6.40 9.47
C LEU A 133 0.54 6.01 10.75
N LEU A 134 -0.36 5.05 10.65
CA LEU A 134 -1.13 4.53 11.78
C LEU A 134 -0.41 3.38 12.48
N GLY A 135 0.41 2.63 11.75
CA GLY A 135 1.21 1.54 12.28
C GLY A 135 2.11 0.91 11.23
N TYR A 136 3.19 0.30 11.70
CA TYR A 136 4.10 -0.54 10.93
C TYR A 136 4.40 -1.79 11.76
N SER A 137 4.49 -2.94 11.10
CA SER A 137 4.83 -4.23 11.71
C SER A 137 5.43 -5.14 10.66
N THR A 138 6.03 -6.25 11.09
CA THR A 138 6.43 -7.33 10.19
C THR A 138 5.84 -8.66 10.65
N SER A 139 5.81 -9.66 9.77
CA SER A 139 5.38 -11.00 10.18
C SER A 139 6.27 -11.63 11.28
N LEU A 140 7.49 -11.11 11.47
CA LEU A 140 8.39 -11.54 12.55
C LEU A 140 7.84 -11.22 13.94
N ASP A 141 7.02 -10.16 14.06
CA ASP A 141 6.36 -9.78 15.32
C ASP A 141 5.40 -10.88 15.82
N LEU A 142 4.91 -11.72 14.91
CA LEU A 142 4.02 -12.84 15.21
C LEU A 142 4.77 -14.18 15.28
N ARG A 143 5.75 -14.39 14.39
CA ARG A 143 6.51 -15.63 14.32
C ARG A 143 7.91 -15.41 13.75
N PRO A 144 8.99 -15.80 14.47
CA PRO A 144 10.34 -15.81 13.91
C PRO A 144 10.44 -16.69 12.66
N ASP A 145 11.10 -16.18 11.62
CA ASP A 145 11.26 -16.86 10.33
C ASP A 145 12.46 -16.25 9.56
N ASP A 146 13.06 -17.01 8.64
CA ASP A 146 14.07 -16.48 7.71
C ASP A 146 13.43 -15.73 6.53
N SER A 147 12.11 -15.91 6.32
CA SER A 147 11.32 -15.17 5.34
C SER A 147 10.16 -14.43 5.99
N PHE A 148 10.03 -13.14 5.69
CA PHE A 148 9.06 -12.26 6.33
C PHE A 148 8.52 -11.18 5.40
N VAL A 149 7.41 -10.57 5.81
CA VAL A 149 6.73 -9.50 5.06
C VAL A 149 6.52 -8.28 5.96
N GLY A 150 6.74 -7.09 5.41
CA GLY A 150 6.42 -5.82 6.07
C GLY A 150 4.97 -5.37 5.83
N TYR A 151 4.37 -4.71 6.81
CA TYR A 151 3.00 -4.20 6.75
C TYR A 151 2.95 -2.76 7.27
N ALA A 152 2.22 -1.88 6.57
CA ALA A 152 1.93 -0.53 7.04
C ALA A 152 0.47 -0.15 6.81
N ALA A 153 -0.09 0.62 7.74
CA ALA A 153 -1.39 1.27 7.59
C ALA A 153 -1.19 2.78 7.50
N ILE A 154 -1.63 3.38 6.40
CA ILE A 154 -1.51 4.84 6.14
C ILE A 154 -2.90 5.41 5.85
N VAL A 155 -3.17 6.60 6.38
CA VAL A 155 -4.36 7.38 6.06
C VAL A 155 -3.95 8.73 5.45
N PHE A 156 -4.69 9.17 4.43
CA PHE A 156 -4.55 10.47 3.79
C PHE A 156 -5.68 11.40 4.27
N VAL A 157 -5.35 12.63 4.67
CA VAL A 157 -6.26 13.60 5.32
C VAL A 157 -6.09 14.98 4.71
#